data_AF-A0A2G8HS29-F1
#
_entry.id   AF-A0A2G8HS29-F1
#
_cell.length_a   1.000
_cell.length_b   1.000
_cell.length_c   1.000
_cell.angle_alpha   90.00
_cell.angle_beta   90.00
_cell.angle_gamma   90.00
#
_symmetry.space_group_name_H-M   'P 1'
#
loop_
_entity.id
_entity.type
_entity.pdbx_description
1 polymer ?
#
loop_
_entity_poly.entity_id
_entity_poly.type
_entity_poly.pdbx_seq_one_letter_code
_entity_poly.pdbx_strand_id
1 'polypeptide(L)'
;MKILFVFLISLSSLAGFSGKWSGGGFYSYNVREGNCSEVFMQFKVTSERLYILDGGYICGEIQASYPPSSFKIENGNLFYQNEKVGTITESEIDIRYEDGIYHLNLKSIKGQIHYQEIWDDGEDFLSITSKLNSLL
;
A
#
# COMPACT_ATOMS: atom_id res chain seq x y z
N MET A 1 7.87 49.19 9.64
CA MET A 1 8.54 47.96 10.13
C MET A 1 7.87 46.79 9.41
N LYS A 2 8.49 46.24 8.36
CA LYS A 2 7.94 45.10 7.60
C LYS A 2 8.35 43.81 8.32
N ILE A 3 7.43 43.20 9.05
CA ILE A 3 7.63 41.85 9.60
C ILE A 3 7.32 40.89 8.47
N LEU A 4 8.38 40.40 7.82
CA LEU A 4 8.29 39.34 6.82
C LEU A 4 8.10 38.03 7.59
N PHE A 5 6.87 37.52 7.66
CA PHE A 5 6.60 36.19 8.18
C PHE A 5 7.12 35.18 7.14
N VAL A 6 8.30 34.62 7.41
CA VAL A 6 8.84 33.50 6.65
C VAL A 6 8.09 32.24 7.09
N PHE A 7 7.09 31.86 6.30
CA PHE A 7 6.41 30.58 6.44
C PHE A 7 7.35 29.48 5.91
N LEU A 8 8.25 29.01 6.76
CA LEU A 8 9.01 27.78 6.52
C LEU A 8 8.04 26.60 6.65
N ILE A 9 7.31 26.30 5.57
CA ILE A 9 6.59 25.04 5.44
C ILE A 9 7.66 23.96 5.32
N SER A 10 8.00 23.37 6.46
CA SER A 10 8.72 22.11 6.50
C SER A 10 7.84 21.05 5.81
N LEU A 11 8.07 20.86 4.51
CA LEU A 11 7.64 19.70 3.74
C LEU A 11 8.40 18.48 4.26
N SER A 12 8.10 18.08 5.49
CA SER A 12 8.67 16.90 6.12
C SER A 12 7.99 15.66 5.51
N SER A 13 8.54 15.22 4.39
CA SER A 13 8.72 13.81 4.04
C SER A 13 7.52 12.86 4.25
N LEU A 14 6.62 12.76 3.25
CA LEU A 14 5.92 11.50 2.93
C LEU A 14 6.90 10.45 2.34
N ALA A 15 8.11 10.35 2.91
CA ALA A 15 9.13 9.39 2.51
C ALA A 15 8.86 7.98 3.07
N GLY A 16 7.90 7.84 4.00
CA GLY A 16 7.66 6.60 4.73
C GLY A 16 7.32 5.38 3.87
N PHE A 17 6.67 5.60 2.72
CA PHE A 17 6.25 4.51 1.81
C PHE A 17 7.00 4.49 0.48
N SER A 18 7.55 5.62 0.01
CA SER A 18 8.21 5.67 -1.30
C SER A 18 9.45 4.77 -1.33
N GLY A 19 9.59 3.97 -2.39
CA GLY A 19 10.71 3.04 -2.55
C GLY A 19 10.26 1.64 -2.97
N LYS A 20 11.23 0.73 -3.01
CA LYS A 20 11.01 -0.70 -3.25
C LYS A 20 11.02 -1.45 -1.93
N TRP A 21 10.12 -2.40 -1.79
CA TRP A 21 9.89 -3.16 -0.56
C TRP A 21 9.69 -4.63 -0.91
N SER A 22 10.34 -5.53 -0.17
CA SER A 22 10.13 -6.98 -0.33
C SER A 22 10.30 -7.72 0.99
N GLY A 23 9.64 -8.85 1.12
CA GLY A 23 9.78 -9.77 2.25
C GLY A 23 9.05 -11.08 2.00
N GLY A 24 9.35 -12.09 2.82
CA GLY A 24 8.52 -13.29 2.88
C GLY A 24 7.16 -12.98 3.50
N GLY A 25 6.17 -13.83 3.26
CA GLY A 25 4.81 -13.63 3.76
C GLY A 25 4.12 -14.93 4.11
N PHE A 26 2.83 -14.82 4.39
CA PHE A 26 1.94 -15.94 4.64
C PHE A 26 0.62 -15.67 3.95
N TYR A 27 0.04 -16.70 3.33
CA TYR A 27 -1.27 -16.62 2.72
C TYR A 27 -2.25 -17.59 3.37
N SER A 28 -3.52 -17.21 3.37
CA SER A 28 -4.67 -18.06 3.65
C SER A 28 -5.63 -17.96 2.48
N TYR A 29 -5.92 -19.09 1.83
CA TYR A 29 -6.84 -19.20 0.71
C TYR A 29 -7.88 -20.28 1.01
N ASN A 30 -9.12 -19.87 1.30
CA ASN A 30 -10.20 -20.74 1.77
C ASN A 30 -9.74 -21.63 2.96
N VAL A 31 -9.53 -22.94 2.73
CA VAL A 31 -9.08 -23.91 3.75
C VAL A 31 -7.58 -24.24 3.66
N ARG A 32 -6.84 -23.57 2.77
CA ARG A 32 -5.41 -23.80 2.54
C ARG A 32 -4.62 -22.61 3.07
N GLU A 33 -3.47 -22.90 3.64
CA GLU A 33 -2.56 -21.89 4.13
C GLU A 33 -1.12 -22.25 3.75
N GLY A 34 -0.24 -21.24 3.69
CA GLY A 34 1.15 -21.49 3.35
C GLY A 34 2.01 -20.25 3.37
N ASN A 35 3.30 -20.45 3.10
CA ASN A 35 4.27 -19.37 3.09
C ASN A 35 4.37 -18.74 1.70
N CYS A 36 4.53 -17.43 1.67
CA CYS A 36 4.96 -16.68 0.51
C CYS A 36 6.49 -16.56 0.52
N SER A 37 7.12 -17.03 -0.55
CA SER A 37 8.55 -16.85 -0.76
C SER A 37 8.89 -15.37 -0.93
N GLU A 38 7.99 -14.62 -1.55
CA GLU A 38 8.13 -13.19 -1.75
C GLU A 38 6.75 -12.51 -1.79
N VAL A 39 6.67 -11.35 -1.17
CA VAL A 39 5.68 -10.30 -1.39
C VAL A 39 6.50 -9.03 -1.64
N PHE A 40 6.19 -8.31 -2.70
CA PHE A 40 6.97 -7.14 -3.10
C PHE A 40 6.06 -5.99 -3.53
N MET A 41 6.52 -4.76 -3.31
CA MET A 41 5.83 -3.54 -3.71
C MET A 41 6.82 -2.46 -4.09
N GLN A 42 6.47 -1.64 -5.08
CA GLN A 42 7.18 -0.41 -5.40
C GLN A 42 6.21 0.77 -5.37
N PHE A 43 6.45 1.72 -4.46
CA PHE A 43 5.62 2.91 -4.32
C PHE A 43 6.38 4.17 -4.71
N LYS A 44 5.62 5.16 -5.20
CA LYS A 44 6.05 6.55 -5.25
C LYS A 44 4.93 7.42 -4.69
N VAL A 45 5.25 8.26 -3.71
CA VAL A 45 4.29 9.18 -3.09
C VAL A 45 4.74 10.61 -3.33
N THR A 46 3.82 11.45 -3.82
CA THR A 46 4.00 12.90 -3.96
C THR A 46 2.97 13.62 -3.10
N SER A 47 3.01 14.95 -3.08
CA SER A 47 1.97 15.75 -2.41
C SER A 47 0.58 15.59 -3.02
N GLU A 48 0.48 15.14 -4.28
CA GLU A 48 -0.78 15.08 -5.03
C GLU A 48 -1.21 13.65 -5.37
N ARG A 49 -0.29 12.68 -5.36
CA ARG A 49 -0.57 11.33 -5.85
C ARG A 49 0.20 10.24 -5.11
N LEU A 50 -0.46 9.09 -4.97
CA LEU A 50 0.17 7.81 -4.66
C LEU A 50 0.26 7.02 -5.96
N TYR A 51 1.41 6.41 -6.21
CA TYR A 51 1.63 5.49 -7.33
C TYR A 51 2.06 4.14 -6.77
N ILE A 52 1.39 3.08 -7.22
CA ILE A 52 1.88 1.71 -7.11
C ILE A 52 2.49 1.40 -8.47
N LEU A 53 3.82 1.38 -8.52
CA LEU A 53 4.56 1.23 -9.78
C LEU A 53 4.76 -0.23 -10.14
N ASP A 54 4.86 -1.08 -9.13
CA ASP A 54 5.02 -2.52 -9.24
C ASP A 54 4.55 -3.17 -7.93
N GLY A 55 4.20 -4.44 -7.97
CA GLY A 55 3.88 -5.20 -6.78
C GLY A 55 3.29 -6.57 -7.10
N GLY A 56 3.24 -7.42 -6.09
CA GLY A 56 2.73 -8.77 -6.22
C GLY A 56 3.27 -9.72 -5.17
N TYR A 57 3.07 -11.01 -5.42
CA TYR A 57 3.47 -12.05 -4.50
C TYR A 57 3.72 -13.40 -5.20
N ILE A 58 4.52 -14.24 -4.55
CA ILE A 58 4.85 -15.60 -4.96
C ILE A 58 4.66 -16.52 -3.74
N CYS A 59 3.52 -17.19 -3.70
CA CYS A 59 3.01 -18.00 -2.59
C CYS A 59 2.74 -19.45 -3.03
N GLY A 60 3.81 -20.23 -3.23
CA GLY A 60 3.71 -21.61 -3.71
C GLY A 60 3.16 -21.67 -5.12
N GLU A 61 1.94 -22.19 -5.28
CA GLU A 61 1.23 -22.26 -6.57
C GLU A 61 0.44 -20.97 -6.89
N ILE A 62 0.28 -20.06 -5.91
CA ILE A 62 -0.47 -18.81 -6.08
C ILE A 62 0.53 -17.67 -6.31
N GLN A 63 0.44 -17.02 -7.46
CA GLN A 63 1.30 -15.90 -7.82
C GLN A 63 0.51 -14.84 -8.58
N ALA A 64 0.79 -13.59 -8.30
CA ALA A 64 0.18 -12.46 -8.98
C ALA A 64 1.17 -11.30 -9.09
N SER A 65 0.95 -10.46 -10.11
CA SER A 65 1.63 -9.18 -10.27
C SER A 65 0.58 -8.12 -10.57
N TYR A 66 0.70 -6.97 -9.92
CA TYR A 66 -0.26 -5.88 -10.08
C TYR A 66 0.13 -4.99 -11.25
N PRO A 67 -0.84 -4.57 -12.08
CA PRO A 67 -0.59 -3.51 -13.03
C PRO A 67 -0.27 -2.20 -12.30
N PRO A 68 0.56 -1.32 -12.88
CA PRO A 68 0.80 -0.01 -12.32
C PRO A 68 -0.51 0.76 -12.13
N SER A 69 -0.67 1.39 -10.96
CA SER A 69 -1.86 2.16 -10.62
C SER A 69 -1.50 3.49 -9.97
N SER A 70 -2.41 4.46 -10.05
CA SER A 70 -2.19 5.78 -9.46
C SER A 70 -3.45 6.38 -8.91
N PHE A 71 -3.31 7.06 -7.77
CA PHE A 71 -4.40 7.57 -6.96
C PHE A 71 -4.16 9.04 -6.71
N LYS A 72 -5.19 9.87 -6.83
CA LYS A 72 -5.13 11.28 -6.43
C LYS A 72 -5.25 11.38 -4.91
N ILE A 73 -4.44 12.23 -4.30
CA ILE A 73 -4.48 12.53 -2.87
C ILE A 73 -5.18 13.86 -2.68
N GLU A 74 -6.27 13.88 -1.91
CA GLU A 74 -6.93 15.11 -1.48
C GLU A 74 -7.29 15.02 0.01
N ASN A 75 -6.68 15.88 0.83
CA ASN A 75 -6.91 15.94 2.28
C ASN A 75 -6.81 14.56 2.97
N GLY A 76 -5.80 13.76 2.59
CA GLY A 76 -5.58 12.41 3.13
C GLY A 76 -6.50 11.33 2.57
N ASN A 77 -7.37 11.64 1.61
CA ASN A 77 -8.20 10.65 0.91
C ASN A 77 -7.54 10.26 -0.42
N LEU A 78 -7.68 9.00 -0.80
CA LEU A 78 -7.22 8.46 -2.07
C LEU A 78 -8.41 8.34 -3.02
N PHE A 79 -8.22 8.85 -4.25
CA PHE A 79 -9.22 8.78 -5.31
C PHE A 79 -8.70 8.07 -6.56
N TYR A 80 -9.54 7.22 -7.13
CA TYR A 80 -9.32 6.58 -8.43
C TYR A 80 -10.54 6.81 -9.30
N GLN A 81 -10.34 7.28 -10.53
CA GLN A 81 -11.44 7.64 -11.44
C GLN A 81 -12.52 8.57 -10.81
N ASN A 82 -12.10 9.50 -9.94
CA ASN A 82 -12.94 10.42 -9.17
C ASN A 82 -13.80 9.79 -8.05
N GLU A 83 -13.63 8.50 -7.78
CA GLU A 83 -14.25 7.84 -6.63
C GLU A 83 -13.26 7.74 -5.48
N LYS A 84 -13.75 7.93 -4.25
CA LYS A 84 -12.93 7.76 -3.06
C LYS A 84 -12.76 6.26 -2.80
N VAL A 85 -11.52 5.80 -2.82
CA VAL A 85 -11.17 4.37 -2.69
C VAL A 85 -10.31 4.10 -1.46
N GLY A 86 -9.99 5.12 -0.66
CA GLY A 86 -9.10 4.89 0.48
C GLY A 86 -8.65 6.14 1.21
N THR A 87 -7.66 5.95 2.06
CA THR A 87 -6.99 7.00 2.82
C THR A 87 -5.48 6.77 2.85
N ILE A 88 -4.75 7.87 3.05
CA ILE A 88 -3.31 7.87 3.24
C ILE A 88 -2.93 8.83 4.37
N THR A 89 -2.05 8.35 5.23
CA THR A 89 -1.39 9.11 6.30
C THR A 89 0.12 8.89 6.23
N GLU A 90 0.87 9.47 7.16
CA GLU A 90 2.32 9.23 7.25
C GLU A 90 2.67 7.76 7.59
N SER A 91 1.77 7.05 8.30
CA SER A 91 2.04 5.70 8.81
C SER A 91 1.14 4.62 8.21
N GLU A 92 0.12 4.98 7.43
CA GLU A 92 -0.88 4.02 6.94
C GLU A 92 -1.40 4.40 5.55
N ILE A 93 -1.54 3.39 4.69
CA ILE A 93 -2.31 3.45 3.44
C ILE A 93 -3.40 2.39 3.54
N ASP A 94 -4.66 2.79 3.34
CA ASP A 94 -5.82 1.91 3.31
C ASP A 94 -6.55 2.10 1.98
N ILE A 95 -6.69 1.05 1.19
CA ILE A 95 -7.33 1.07 -0.13
C ILE A 95 -8.38 -0.04 -0.20
N ARG A 96 -9.58 0.29 -0.66
CA ARG A 96 -10.69 -0.63 -0.89
C ARG A 96 -11.28 -0.42 -2.28
N TYR A 97 -11.50 -1.51 -3.00
CA TYR A 97 -12.06 -1.53 -4.35
C TYR A 97 -13.17 -2.58 -4.49
N GLU A 98 -13.91 -2.50 -5.60
CA GLU A 98 -14.92 -3.51 -5.99
C GLU A 98 -15.94 -3.76 -4.86
N ASP A 99 -16.56 -2.69 -4.37
CA ASP A 99 -17.52 -2.73 -3.25
C ASP A 99 -16.98 -3.39 -1.96
N GLY A 100 -15.66 -3.40 -1.78
CA GLY A 100 -14.98 -3.94 -0.61
C GLY A 100 -14.44 -5.35 -0.78
N ILE A 101 -14.61 -5.97 -1.95
CA ILE A 101 -14.04 -7.29 -2.26
C ILE A 101 -12.53 -7.25 -2.11
N TYR A 102 -11.88 -6.18 -2.58
CA TYR A 102 -10.45 -5.99 -2.41
C TYR A 102 -10.16 -5.00 -1.29
N HIS A 103 -9.26 -5.37 -0.38
CA HIS A 103 -8.74 -4.51 0.68
C HIS A 103 -7.22 -4.63 0.80
N LEU A 104 -6.52 -3.52 0.64
CA LEU A 104 -5.09 -3.38 0.89
C LEU A 104 -4.85 -2.43 2.07
N ASN A 105 -4.22 -2.94 3.12
CA ASN A 105 -3.79 -2.18 4.29
C ASN A 105 -2.27 -2.26 4.44
N LEU A 106 -1.61 -1.10 4.47
CA LEU A 106 -0.17 -0.99 4.62
C LEU A 106 0.13 -0.12 5.83
N LYS A 107 0.89 -0.63 6.79
CA LYS A 107 1.30 0.12 7.99
C LYS A 107 2.81 0.25 8.08
N SER A 108 3.31 1.48 8.12
CA SER A 108 4.73 1.75 8.37
C SER A 108 5.01 1.68 9.87
N ILE A 109 5.75 0.65 10.28
CA ILE A 109 6.08 0.39 11.69
C ILE A 109 7.57 0.11 11.79
N LYS A 110 8.31 0.96 12.52
CA LYS A 110 9.75 0.80 12.78
C LYS A 110 10.59 0.62 11.49
N GLY A 111 10.22 1.31 10.41
CA GLY A 111 10.94 1.26 9.13
C GLY A 111 10.62 0.05 8.25
N GLN A 112 9.60 -0.74 8.61
CA GLN A 112 9.06 -1.82 7.78
C GLN A 112 7.63 -1.48 7.34
N ILE A 113 7.20 -2.01 6.21
CA ILE A 113 5.78 -2.01 5.84
C ILE A 113 5.17 -3.34 6.28
N HIS A 114 4.22 -3.27 7.19
CA HIS A 114 3.32 -4.37 7.49
C HIS A 114 2.24 -4.38 6.40
N TYR A 115 2.30 -5.39 5.55
CA TYR A 115 1.43 -5.58 4.40
C TYR A 115 0.29 -6.52 4.78
N GLN A 116 -0.94 -6.13 4.44
CA GLN A 116 -2.09 -7.00 4.43
C GLN A 116 -2.94 -6.74 3.19
N GLU A 117 -3.25 -7.81 2.48
CA GLU A 117 -4.17 -7.81 1.35
C GLU A 117 -5.25 -8.85 1.60
N ILE A 118 -6.48 -8.51 1.27
CA ILE A 118 -7.64 -9.39 1.36
C ILE A 118 -8.43 -9.27 0.06
N TRP A 119 -8.80 -10.42 -0.49
CA TRP A 119 -9.83 -10.60 -1.50
C TRP A 119 -10.93 -11.47 -0.90
N ASP A 120 -12.14 -10.95 -0.83
CA ASP A 120 -13.30 -11.66 -0.26
C ASP A 120 -14.57 -11.27 -1.04
N ASP A 121 -15.05 -12.17 -1.89
CA ASP A 121 -16.32 -11.99 -2.62
C ASP A 121 -17.49 -12.76 -1.96
N GLY A 122 -17.26 -13.36 -0.78
CA GLY A 122 -18.20 -14.20 -0.05
C GLY A 122 -18.23 -15.67 -0.49
N GLU A 123 -17.67 -16.01 -1.65
CA GLU A 123 -17.51 -17.40 -2.12
C GLU A 123 -16.05 -17.85 -2.02
N ASP A 124 -15.12 -17.01 -2.45
CA ASP A 124 -13.68 -17.21 -2.39
C ASP A 124 -13.02 -16.16 -1.49
N PHE A 125 -12.03 -16.64 -0.72
CA PHE A 125 -11.27 -15.81 0.19
C PHE A 125 -9.77 -16.01 -0.02
N LEU A 126 -9.04 -14.91 -0.18
CA LEU A 126 -7.57 -14.87 -0.14
C LEU A 126 -7.13 -13.77 0.82
N SER A 127 -6.26 -14.11 1.76
CA SER A 127 -5.57 -13.14 2.61
C SER A 127 -4.08 -13.35 2.54
N ILE A 128 -3.33 -12.27 2.34
CA ILE A 128 -1.87 -12.28 2.30
C ILE A 128 -1.34 -11.29 3.32
N THR A 129 -0.39 -11.73 4.13
CA THR A 129 0.28 -10.89 5.12
C THR A 129 1.78 -10.97 4.97
N SER A 130 2.47 -9.85 5.13
CA SER A 130 3.93 -9.81 5.04
C SER A 130 4.52 -8.66 5.87
N LYS A 131 5.80 -8.77 6.20
CA LYS A 131 6.62 -7.68 6.71
C LYS A 131 7.67 -7.35 5.66
N LEU A 132 7.46 -6.25 4.95
CA LEU A 132 8.31 -5.83 3.86
C LEU A 132 9.44 -4.95 4.39
N ASN A 133 10.65 -5.26 3.94
CA ASN A 133 11.84 -4.47 4.20
C ASN A 133 12.15 -3.61 2.97
N SER A 134 12.66 -2.39 3.20
CA SER A 134 13.13 -1.54 2.11
C SER A 134 14.32 -2.20 1.41
N LEU A 135 14.32 -2.17 0.08
CA LEU A 135 15.39 -2.72 -0.77
C LEU A 135 16.41 -1.68 -1.23
N LEU A 136 16.25 -0.41 -0.82
CA LEU A 136 16.93 0.80 -1.32
C LEU A 136 16.59 1.15 -2.78
#